data_AF-A0A353CRG7-F1
#
_entry.id   AF-A0A353CRG7-F1
#
_cell.length_a   1.000
_cell.length_b   1.000
_cell.length_c   1.000
_cell.angle_alpha   90.00
_cell.angle_beta   90.00
_cell.angle_gamma   90.00
#
_symmetry.space_group_name_H-M   'P 1'
#
loop_
_entity.id
_entity.type
_entity.pdbx_description
1 polymer ?
#
loop_
_entity_poly.entity_id
_entity_poly.type
_entity_poly.pdbx_seq_one_letter_code
_entity_poly.pdbx_strand_id
1 'polypeptide(L)'
;MRAAERAFVAALAYMALSGLLLLVQVVLAGLLILGFALAARPFCSGNSCPGPLALDSAAFAFLSAATALSQYYLAALFQHSHRSRALTLSTVLASLFISIFVFAPLAARSRFEAYWLAWLPLAAAFLLGALPAVFQKEADNPWKDSGADIFRF
;
A
#
# COMPACT_ATOMS: atom_id res chain seq x y z
N MET A 1 6.07 29.99 1.65
CA MET A 1 4.84 29.33 2.10
C MET A 1 4.80 29.31 3.62
N ARG A 2 3.61 29.46 4.21
CA ARG A 2 3.40 29.30 5.66
C ARG A 2 3.60 27.83 6.05
N ALA A 3 3.97 27.55 7.31
CA ALA A 3 4.20 26.17 7.78
C ALA A 3 2.97 25.26 7.58
N ALA A 4 1.77 25.80 7.78
CA ALA A 4 0.52 25.07 7.56
C ALA A 4 0.26 24.69 6.09
N GLU A 5 0.58 25.59 5.15
CA GLU A 5 0.45 25.31 3.72
C GLU A 5 1.36 24.16 3.29
N ARG A 6 2.59 24.13 3.82
CA ARG A 6 3.55 23.07 3.51
C ARG A 6 3.12 21.71 4.05
N ALA A 7 2.64 21.68 5.29
CA ALA A 7 2.08 20.47 5.89
C ALA A 7 0.87 19.94 5.10
N PHE A 8 0.00 20.84 4.62
CA PHE A 8 -1.14 20.48 3.80
C PHE A 8 -0.73 19.90 2.43
N VAL A 9 0.22 20.54 1.75
CA VAL A 9 0.76 20.05 0.47
C VAL A 9 1.44 18.70 0.63
N ALA A 10 2.23 18.51 1.68
CA ALA A 10 2.86 17.24 1.98
C ALA A 10 1.83 16.13 2.28
N ALA A 11 0.76 16.44 3.01
CA ALA A 11 -0.32 15.49 3.28
C ALA A 11 -1.06 15.09 1.99
N LEU A 12 -1.32 16.05 1.09
CA LEU A 12 -1.87 15.76 -0.23
C LEU A 12 -0.93 14.88 -1.06
N ALA A 13 0.36 15.18 -1.06
CA ALA A 13 1.37 14.38 -1.75
C ALA A 13 1.41 12.95 -1.20
N TYR A 14 1.34 12.77 0.12
CA TYR A 14 1.25 11.45 0.76
C TYR A 14 0.03 10.69 0.24
N MET A 15 -1.16 11.30 0.29
CA MET A 15 -2.40 10.66 -0.14
C MET A 15 -2.36 10.27 -1.62
N ALA A 16 -1.84 11.16 -2.48
CA ALA A 16 -1.69 10.92 -3.91
C ALA A 16 -0.69 9.78 -4.20
N LEU A 17 0.49 9.79 -3.56
CA LEU A 17 1.50 8.75 -3.71
C LEU A 17 1.01 7.40 -3.20
N SER A 18 0.34 7.38 -2.05
CA SER A 18 -0.27 6.18 -1.48
C SER A 18 -1.29 5.56 -2.43
N GLY A 19 -2.20 6.37 -2.99
CA GLY A 19 -3.17 5.91 -3.99
C GLY A 19 -2.50 5.41 -5.29
N LEU A 20 -1.49 6.14 -5.78
CA LEU A 20 -0.73 5.74 -6.98
C LEU A 20 -0.02 4.40 -6.77
N LEU A 21 0.66 4.23 -5.63
CA LEU A 21 1.34 2.98 -5.30
C LEU A 21 0.36 1.82 -5.20
N LEU A 22 -0.82 2.02 -4.59
CA LEU A 22 -1.86 1.01 -4.54
C LEU A 22 -2.34 0.60 -5.94
N LEU A 23 -2.57 1.57 -6.83
CA LEU A 23 -2.94 1.29 -8.23
C LEU A 23 -1.86 0.48 -8.96
N VAL A 24 -0.59 0.88 -8.81
CA VAL A 24 0.55 0.14 -9.38
C VAL A 24 0.60 -1.29 -8.82
N GLN A 25 0.41 -1.46 -7.51
CA GLN A 25 0.41 -2.78 -6.87
C GLN A 25 -0.73 -3.67 -7.37
N VAL A 26 -1.93 -3.12 -7.60
CA VAL A 26 -3.07 -3.86 -8.18
C VAL A 26 -2.73 -4.33 -9.61
N VAL A 27 -2.14 -3.47 -10.43
CA VAL A 27 -1.70 -3.84 -11.79
C VAL A 27 -0.63 -4.93 -11.74
N LEU A 28 0.38 -4.78 -10.88
CA LEU A 28 1.45 -5.77 -10.71
C LEU A 28 0.91 -7.11 -10.21
N ALA A 29 -0.05 -7.11 -9.29
CA ALA A 29 -0.72 -8.32 -8.82
C ALA A 29 -1.44 -9.05 -9.96
N GLY A 30 -2.14 -8.31 -10.83
CA GLY A 30 -2.79 -8.88 -12.02
C GLY A 30 -1.77 -9.45 -13.03
N LEU A 31 -0.66 -8.75 -13.27
CA LEU A 31 0.42 -9.23 -14.13
C LEU A 31 1.11 -10.48 -13.56
N LEU A 32 1.23 -10.57 -12.23
CA LEU A 32 1.79 -11.74 -11.55
C LEU A 32 0.89 -12.97 -11.73
N ILE A 33 -0.43 -12.82 -11.60
CA ILE A 33 -1.40 -13.89 -11.90
C ILE A 33 -1.25 -14.35 -13.35
N LEU A 34 -1.20 -13.41 -14.30
CA LEU A 34 -1.07 -13.72 -15.72
C LEU A 34 0.25 -14.43 -16.03
N GLY A 35 1.36 -13.92 -15.49
CA GLY A 35 2.68 -14.51 -15.67
C GLY A 35 2.77 -15.93 -15.13
N PHE A 36 2.23 -16.16 -13.93
CA PHE A 36 2.19 -17.50 -13.34
C PHE A 36 1.29 -18.46 -14.12
N ALA A 37 0.12 -17.99 -14.56
CA ALA A 37 -0.78 -18.78 -15.39
C ALA A 37 -0.13 -19.20 -16.72
N LEU A 38 0.63 -18.30 -17.36
CA LEU A 38 1.36 -18.61 -18.60
C LEU A 38 2.56 -19.54 -18.36
N ALA A 39 3.33 -19.32 -17.30
CA ALA A 39 4.49 -20.13 -16.96
C ALA A 39 4.11 -21.55 -16.50
N ALA A 40 2.96 -21.71 -15.85
CA ALA A 40 2.47 -23.01 -15.38
C ALA A 40 1.87 -23.88 -16.50
N ARG A 41 1.43 -23.29 -17.62
CA ARG A 41 0.82 -24.02 -18.76
C ARG A 41 1.60 -25.25 -19.25
N PRO A 42 2.92 -25.19 -19.50
CA PRO A 42 3.67 -26.37 -19.96
C PRO A 42 3.84 -27.45 -18.88
N PHE A 43 3.71 -27.10 -17.60
CA PHE A 43 3.83 -28.03 -16.47
C PHE A 43 2.46 -28.51 -15.94
N CYS A 44 1.40 -28.08 -16.61
CA CYS A 44 0.02 -28.33 -16.26
C CYS A 44 -0.48 -29.59 -16.99
N SER A 45 -0.31 -30.77 -16.37
CA SER A 45 -0.97 -32.00 -16.81
C SER A 45 -2.08 -32.41 -15.84
N GLY A 46 -3.34 -32.39 -16.27
CA GLY A 46 -4.48 -32.84 -15.45
C GLY A 46 -4.85 -31.88 -14.30
N ASN A 47 -5.15 -32.43 -13.11
CA ASN A 47 -5.61 -31.68 -11.92
C ASN A 47 -4.49 -30.94 -11.16
N SER A 48 -3.25 -30.98 -11.64
CA SER A 48 -2.08 -30.41 -10.94
C SER A 48 -1.89 -28.90 -11.16
N CYS A 49 -2.77 -28.25 -11.92
CA CYS A 49 -2.70 -26.81 -12.11
C CYS A 49 -3.11 -26.06 -10.84
N PRO A 50 -2.41 -24.97 -10.51
CA PRO A 50 -2.85 -24.07 -9.45
C PRO A 50 -4.23 -23.51 -9.82
N GLY A 51 -5.21 -23.83 -8.97
CA GLY A 51 -6.56 -23.32 -9.14
C GLY A 51 -6.62 -21.79 -9.04
N PRO A 52 -7.70 -21.16 -9.54
CA PRO A 52 -7.88 -19.70 -9.47
C PRO A 52 -7.75 -19.17 -8.04
N LEU A 53 -8.23 -19.91 -7.04
CA LEU A 53 -8.13 -19.54 -5.63
C LEU A 53 -6.68 -19.40 -5.14
N ALA A 54 -5.78 -20.29 -5.60
CA ALA A 54 -4.37 -20.25 -5.21
C ALA A 54 -3.68 -19.01 -5.81
N LEU A 55 -3.98 -18.71 -7.07
CA LEU A 55 -3.50 -17.51 -7.76
C LEU A 55 -3.96 -16.22 -7.10
N ASP A 56 -5.25 -16.14 -6.76
CA ASP A 56 -5.83 -14.97 -6.10
C ASP A 56 -5.24 -14.78 -4.71
N SER A 57 -5.02 -15.86 -3.95
CA SER A 57 -4.39 -15.80 -2.62
C SER A 57 -2.95 -15.27 -2.67
N ALA A 58 -2.15 -15.69 -3.67
CA ALA A 58 -0.78 -15.23 -3.84
C ALA A 58 -0.73 -13.75 -4.25
N ALA A 59 -1.61 -13.34 -5.16
CA ALA A 59 -1.76 -11.95 -5.57
C ALA A 59 -2.19 -11.05 -4.40
N PHE A 60 -3.08 -11.55 -3.55
CA PHE A 60 -3.54 -10.82 -2.36
C PHE A 60 -2.45 -10.72 -1.28
N ALA A 61 -1.67 -11.78 -1.07
CA ALA A 61 -0.52 -11.77 -0.18
C ALA A 61 0.55 -10.77 -0.66
N PHE A 62 0.84 -10.77 -1.96
CA PHE A 62 1.72 -9.78 -2.59
C PHE A 62 1.21 -8.35 -2.38
N LEU A 63 -0.07 -8.11 -2.69
CA LEU A 63 -0.70 -6.80 -2.53
C LEU A 63 -0.59 -6.32 -1.08
N SER A 64 -0.91 -7.18 -0.12
CA SER A 64 -0.84 -6.86 1.32
C SER A 64 0.58 -6.52 1.77
N ALA A 65 1.57 -7.33 1.38
CA ALA A 65 2.97 -7.10 1.73
C ALA A 65 3.50 -5.80 1.10
N ALA A 66 3.22 -5.57 -0.19
CA ALA A 66 3.63 -4.36 -0.90
C ALA A 66 2.95 -3.12 -0.30
N THR A 67 1.66 -3.20 0.04
CA THR A 67 0.95 -2.13 0.74
C THR A 67 1.60 -1.83 2.08
N ALA A 68 1.84 -2.82 2.93
CA ALA A 68 2.47 -2.61 4.24
C ALA A 68 3.86 -1.94 4.11
N LEU A 69 4.70 -2.42 3.20
CA LEU A 69 6.03 -1.85 2.96
C LEU A 69 5.96 -0.40 2.44
N SER A 70 5.07 -0.15 1.47
CA SER A 70 4.90 1.18 0.90
C SER A 70 4.39 2.20 1.93
N GLN A 71 3.45 1.81 2.78
CA GLN A 71 2.92 2.68 3.84
C GLN A 71 3.93 2.90 4.96
N TYR A 72 4.72 1.88 5.32
CA TYR A 72 5.83 2.06 6.24
C TYR A 72 6.83 3.10 5.71
N TYR A 73 7.23 2.96 4.45
CA TYR A 73 8.15 3.87 3.79
C TYR A 73 7.63 5.31 3.77
N LEU A 74 6.41 5.52 3.27
CA LEU A 74 5.80 6.86 3.18
C LEU A 74 5.61 7.49 4.56
N ALA A 75 5.11 6.74 5.54
CA ALA A 75 4.87 7.27 6.88
C ALA A 75 6.18 7.60 7.60
N ALA A 76 7.24 6.82 7.38
CA ALA A 76 8.56 7.08 7.96
C ALA A 76 9.19 8.37 7.42
N LEU A 77 9.05 8.62 6.11
CA LEU A 77 9.49 9.88 5.49
C LEU A 77 8.67 11.08 5.97
N PHE A 78 7.34 10.94 5.99
CA PHE A 78 6.45 12.02 6.41
C PHE A 78 6.65 12.40 7.88
N GLN A 79 6.80 11.41 8.76
CA GLN A 79 7.08 11.60 10.17
C GLN A 79 8.44 12.27 10.40
N HIS A 80 9.44 11.96 9.57
CA HIS A 80 10.75 12.60 9.61
C HIS A 80 10.66 14.10 9.27
N SER A 81 9.93 14.47 8.22
CA SER A 81 9.81 15.87 7.77
C SER A 81 9.03 16.75 8.76
N HIS A 82 7.88 16.28 9.27
CA HIS A 82 6.97 17.13 10.04
C HIS A 82 7.05 16.96 11.57
N ARG A 83 7.69 15.89 12.06
CA ARG A 83 7.85 15.57 13.51
C ARG A 83 6.56 15.59 14.35
N SER A 84 5.39 15.63 13.71
CA SER A 84 4.08 15.69 14.37
C SER A 84 3.34 14.38 14.16
N ARG A 85 3.29 13.57 15.23
CA ARG A 85 2.57 12.27 15.20
C ARG A 85 1.09 12.43 14.88
N ALA A 86 0.46 13.48 15.41
CA ALA A 86 -0.95 13.74 15.18
C ALA A 86 -1.24 14.03 13.70
N LEU A 87 -0.38 14.82 13.04
CA LEU A 87 -0.50 15.13 11.61
C LEU A 87 -0.25 13.89 10.75
N THR A 88 0.77 13.09 11.07
CA THR A 88 1.05 11.86 10.33
C THR A 88 -0.08 10.87 10.48
N LEU A 89 -0.59 10.68 11.70
CA LEU A 89 -1.70 9.77 11.96
C LEU A 89 -2.97 10.20 11.22
N SER A 90 -3.33 11.49 11.24
CA SER A 90 -4.51 11.97 10.52
C SER A 90 -4.34 11.80 9.01
N THR A 91 -3.14 12.04 8.47
CA THR A 91 -2.82 11.84 7.05
C THR A 91 -2.89 10.36 6.65
N VAL A 92 -2.34 9.47 7.46
CA VAL A 92 -2.41 8.01 7.28
C VAL A 92 -3.86 7.54 7.26
N LEU A 93 -4.68 7.99 8.21
CA LEU A 93 -6.10 7.61 8.29
C LEU A 93 -6.91 8.16 7.11
N ALA A 94 -6.67 9.41 6.70
CA ALA A 94 -7.29 9.99 5.52
C ALA A 94 -6.90 9.22 4.24
N SER A 95 -5.62 8.88 4.11
CA SER A 95 -5.11 8.09 2.99
C SER A 95 -5.69 6.68 2.96
N LEU A 96 -5.82 6.03 4.12
CA LEU A 96 -6.47 4.73 4.25
C LEU A 96 -7.92 4.80 3.75
N PHE A 97 -8.67 5.80 4.20
CA PHE A 97 -10.05 6.00 3.79
C PHE A 97 -10.15 6.13 2.27
N ILE A 98 -9.37 7.03 1.65
CA ILE A 98 -9.34 7.20 0.20
C ILE A 98 -8.97 5.89 -0.51
N SER A 99 -7.97 5.17 0.01
CA SER A 99 -7.48 3.91 -0.57
C SER A 99 -8.56 2.82 -0.55
N ILE A 100 -9.35 2.71 0.53
CA ILE A 100 -10.47 1.77 0.62
C ILE A 100 -11.54 2.13 -0.43
N PHE A 101 -11.88 3.41 -0.58
CA PHE A 101 -12.88 3.86 -1.55
C PHE A 101 -12.45 3.64 -3.00
N VAL A 102 -11.15 3.67 -3.28
CA VAL A 102 -10.60 3.33 -4.60
C VAL A 102 -10.55 1.81 -4.80
N PHE A 103 -10.10 1.06 -3.79
CA PHE A 103 -9.87 -0.37 -3.91
C PHE A 103 -11.15 -1.21 -3.91
N ALA A 104 -12.11 -0.90 -3.03
CA ALA A 104 -13.36 -1.67 -2.91
C ALA A 104 -14.11 -1.85 -4.26
N PRO A 105 -14.33 -0.80 -5.08
CA PRO A 105 -15.00 -0.98 -6.37
C PRO A 105 -14.13 -1.71 -7.40
N LEU A 106 -12.80 -1.57 -7.34
CA LEU A 106 -11.88 -2.30 -8.21
C LEU A 106 -11.88 -3.79 -7.89
N ALA A 107 -11.82 -4.14 -6.60
CA ALA A 107 -11.90 -5.51 -6.11
C ALA A 107 -13.22 -6.16 -6.51
N ALA A 108 -14.35 -5.46 -6.34
CA ALA A 108 -15.69 -5.96 -6.66
C ALA A 108 -15.93 -6.28 -8.15
N ARG A 109 -15.16 -5.65 -9.07
CA ARG A 109 -15.28 -5.89 -10.53
C ARG A 109 -14.22 -6.84 -11.08
N SER A 110 -13.42 -7.44 -10.21
CA SER A 110 -12.29 -8.29 -10.59
C SER A 110 -12.55 -9.74 -10.15
N ARG A 111 -11.66 -10.68 -10.51
CA ARG A 111 -11.74 -12.07 -10.01
C ARG A 111 -11.60 -12.18 -8.48
N PHE A 112 -11.26 -11.08 -7.78
CA PHE A 112 -11.39 -10.95 -6.33
C PHE A 112 -12.86 -10.90 -5.83
N GLU A 113 -13.86 -11.05 -6.71
CA GLU A 113 -15.31 -11.14 -6.42
C GLU A 113 -15.66 -12.00 -5.18
N ALA A 114 -14.83 -13.00 -4.86
CA ALA A 114 -15.01 -13.83 -3.67
C ALA A 114 -14.92 -13.08 -2.33
N TYR A 115 -14.47 -11.82 -2.29
CA TYR A 115 -14.20 -11.13 -1.03
C TYR A 115 -14.69 -9.69 -1.04
N TRP A 116 -16.00 -9.48 -0.81
CA TRP A 116 -16.54 -8.17 -0.40
C TRP A 116 -15.78 -7.58 0.81
N LEU A 117 -15.14 -8.46 1.61
CA LEU A 117 -14.29 -8.13 2.75
C LEU A 117 -12.79 -7.97 2.39
N ALA A 118 -12.39 -7.98 1.11
CA ALA A 118 -10.99 -7.86 0.69
C ALA A 118 -10.35 -6.53 1.13
N TRP A 119 -11.16 -5.50 1.35
CA TRP A 119 -10.69 -4.23 1.89
C TRP A 119 -10.22 -4.35 3.34
N LEU A 120 -10.69 -5.33 4.13
CA LEU A 120 -10.31 -5.48 5.54
C LEU A 120 -8.84 -5.88 5.69
N PRO A 121 -8.34 -6.96 5.06
CA PRO A 121 -6.93 -7.29 5.17
C PRO A 121 -6.03 -6.23 4.51
N LEU A 122 -6.50 -5.57 3.44
CA LEU A 122 -5.75 -4.46 2.84
C LEU A 122 -5.64 -3.29 3.84
N ALA A 123 -6.72 -2.92 4.51
CA ALA A 123 -6.71 -1.90 5.55
C ALA A 123 -5.83 -2.30 6.74
N ALA A 124 -5.87 -3.58 7.13
CA ALA A 124 -4.98 -4.11 8.16
C ALA A 124 -3.51 -4.01 7.73
N ALA A 125 -3.16 -4.41 6.50
CA ALA A 125 -1.81 -4.30 5.96
C ALA A 125 -1.33 -2.84 5.88
N PHE A 126 -2.21 -1.94 5.45
CA PHE A 126 -1.95 -0.50 5.41
C PHE A 126 -1.59 0.04 6.81
N LEU A 127 -2.40 -0.28 7.82
CA LEU A 127 -2.18 0.14 9.20
C LEU A 127 -0.94 -0.53 9.82
N LEU A 128 -0.73 -1.82 9.56
CA LEU A 128 0.45 -2.56 9.99
C LEU A 128 1.74 -1.98 9.40
N GLY A 129 1.69 -1.43 8.18
CA GLY A 129 2.79 -0.69 7.59
C GLY A 129 2.98 0.70 8.21
N ALA A 130 1.93 1.50 8.25
CA ALA A 130 2.02 2.91 8.64
C ALA A 130 2.25 3.13 10.14
N LEU A 131 1.54 2.41 11.01
CA LEU A 131 1.55 2.68 12.46
C LEU A 131 2.94 2.51 13.10
N PRO A 132 3.73 1.46 12.78
CA PRO A 132 5.10 1.36 13.28
C PRO A 132 5.92 2.59 12.97
N ALA A 133 5.81 3.15 11.75
CA ALA A 133 6.53 4.36 11.37
C ALA A 133 6.07 5.62 12.12
N VAL A 134 4.76 5.75 12.43
CA VAL A 134 4.24 6.87 13.24
C VAL A 134 4.81 6.86 14.67
N PHE A 135 4.94 5.68 15.26
CA PHE A 135 5.40 5.52 16.65
C PHE A 135 6.90 5.26 16.78
N GLN A 136 7.61 5.09 15.67
CA GLN A 136 9.06 4.92 15.62
C GLN A 136 9.77 6.14 16.23
N LYS A 137 10.88 5.90 16.94
CA LYS A 137 11.78 6.97 17.39
C LYS A 137 12.61 7.44 16.20
N GLU A 138 12.94 8.72 16.17
CA GLU A 138 13.72 9.31 15.07
C GLU A 138 15.10 8.62 14.88
N ALA A 139 15.73 8.18 15.97
CA ALA A 139 17.00 7.47 15.94
C ALA A 139 16.93 6.11 15.21
N ASP A 140 15.77 5.46 15.27
CA ASP A 140 15.52 4.13 14.72
C ASP A 140 15.05 4.20 13.26
N ASN A 141 14.74 5.39 12.73
CA ASN A 141 14.26 5.56 11.36
C ASN A 141 15.39 5.24 10.37
N PRO A 142 15.23 4.21 9.51
CA PRO A 142 16.25 3.84 8.53
C PRO A 142 16.50 4.93 7.49
N TRP A 143 15.59 5.90 7.35
CA TRP A 143 15.64 6.96 6.34
C TRP A 143 16.06 8.32 6.89
N LYS A 144 16.53 8.40 8.14
CA LYS A 144 16.93 9.66 8.79
C LYS A 144 18.03 10.44 8.06
N ASP A 145 18.89 9.73 7.32
CA ASP A 145 20.00 10.31 6.56
C ASP A 145 19.73 10.34 5.05
N SER A 146 18.52 9.94 4.63
CA SER A 146 18.17 9.92 3.21
C SER A 146 17.99 11.35 2.68
N GLY A 147 18.73 11.69 1.62
CA GLY A 147 18.52 12.96 0.89
C GLY A 147 17.21 12.99 0.07
N ALA A 148 16.49 11.87 0.02
CA ALA A 148 15.25 11.69 -0.72
C ALA A 148 14.01 12.04 0.13
N ASP A 149 14.07 13.14 0.87
CA ASP A 149 12.92 13.63 1.63
C ASP A 149 11.95 14.35 0.69
N ILE A 150 11.06 13.56 0.07
CA ILE A 150 10.03 14.01 -0.87
C ILE A 150 9.02 14.95 -0.18
N PHE A 151 9.06 15.10 1.15
CA PHE A 151 8.16 15.96 1.91
C PHE A 151 8.86 17.22 2.47
N ARG A 152 10.12 17.50 2.11
CA ARG A 152 10.78 18.78 2.39
C ARG A 152 10.36 19.83 1.38
N PHE A 153 9.30 20.56 1.71
CA PHE A 153 8.85 21.75 0.99
C PHE A 153 8.91 23.02 1.87
#